data_AF-A0A4Q7ZB72-F1
#
_entry.id   AF-A0A4Q7ZB72-F1
#
_cell.length_a   1.000
_cell.length_b   1.000
_cell.length_c   1.000
_cell.angle_alpha   90.00
_cell.angle_beta   90.00
_cell.angle_gamma   90.00
#
_symmetry.space_group_name_H-M   'P 1'
#
loop_
_entity.id
_entity.type
_entity.pdbx_description
1 polymer ?
#
loop_
_entity_poly.entity_id
_entity_poly.type
_entity_poly.pdbx_seq_one_letter_code
_entity_poly.pdbx_strand_id
1 'polypeptide(L)'
;MPAFHDYVRGLTNTVPDGYAEPGMRLYRHLVYLGASQMLEAAYPALRSTLDEPDWRELIEAFVRSSRWQSHYYGDLTDEFLAFLEEQAG
;
A
#
# COMPACT_ATOMS: atom_id res chain seq x y z
N MET A 1 -0.50 -0.95 18.71
CA MET A 1 -1.46 -0.05 18.04
C MET A 1 -2.08 -0.74 16.81
N PRO A 2 -2.86 -1.82 16.97
CA PRO A 2 -3.46 -2.52 15.83
C PRO A 2 -4.43 -1.61 15.04
N ALA A 3 -5.31 -0.86 15.73
CA ALA A 3 -6.29 0.00 15.06
C ALA A 3 -5.69 1.11 14.17
N PHE A 4 -4.57 1.71 14.57
CA PHE A 4 -3.85 2.70 13.73
C PHE A 4 -3.37 2.06 12.42
N HIS A 5 -2.75 0.89 12.54
CA HIS A 5 -2.21 0.15 11.42
C HIS A 5 -3.31 -0.36 10.48
N ASP A 6 -4.41 -0.87 11.05
CA ASP A 6 -5.59 -1.29 10.29
C ASP A 6 -6.19 -0.15 9.46
N TYR A 7 -6.30 1.06 10.05
CA TYR A 7 -6.78 2.23 9.32
C TYR A 7 -5.82 2.63 8.19
N VAL A 8 -4.53 2.74 8.50
CA VAL A 8 -3.51 3.18 7.54
C VAL A 8 -3.37 2.21 6.37
N ARG A 9 -3.58 0.91 6.59
CA ARG A 9 -3.62 -0.12 5.54
C ARG A 9 -4.95 -0.21 4.80
N GLY A 10 -5.96 0.54 5.22
CA GLY A 10 -7.30 0.49 4.62
C GLY A 10 -8.06 -0.82 4.88
N LEU A 11 -7.74 -1.51 5.99
CA LEU A 11 -8.52 -2.64 6.53
C LEU A 11 -9.79 -2.14 7.26
N THR A 12 -9.76 -0.90 7.73
CA THR A 12 -10.93 -0.21 8.28
C THR A 12 -10.95 1.25 7.82
N ASN A 13 -12.14 1.84 7.80
CA ASN A 13 -12.33 3.28 7.61
C ASN A 13 -12.66 4.00 8.94
N THR A 14 -12.69 3.26 10.05
CA THR A 14 -12.94 3.83 11.39
C THR A 14 -11.65 4.43 11.94
N VAL A 15 -11.67 5.74 12.15
CA VAL A 15 -10.56 6.46 12.80
C VAL A 15 -10.41 5.95 14.24
N PRO A 16 -9.20 5.54 14.67
CA PRO A 16 -9.00 5.06 16.03
C PRO A 16 -9.16 6.19 17.06
N ASP A 17 -9.62 5.83 18.26
CA ASP A 17 -9.76 6.78 19.38
C ASP A 17 -8.44 7.47 19.70
N GLY A 18 -8.52 8.77 20.01
CA GLY A 18 -7.34 9.59 20.32
C GLY A 18 -6.59 10.13 19.10
N TYR A 19 -7.01 9.82 17.87
CA TYR A 19 -6.45 10.38 16.64
C TYR A 19 -7.39 11.38 15.97
N ALA A 20 -6.83 12.43 15.37
CA ALA A 20 -7.58 13.36 14.54
C ALA A 20 -7.72 12.81 13.12
N GLU A 21 -8.94 12.79 12.58
CA GLU A 21 -9.23 12.26 11.24
C GLU A 21 -8.36 12.87 10.13
N PRO A 22 -8.12 14.21 10.06
CA PRO A 22 -7.25 14.77 9.02
C PRO A 22 -5.83 14.20 9.05
N GLY A 23 -5.28 13.96 10.24
CA GLY A 23 -3.95 13.37 10.40
C GLY A 23 -3.94 11.91 9.94
N MET A 24 -4.96 11.14 10.29
CA MET A 24 -5.07 9.75 9.86
C MET A 24 -5.21 9.61 8.34
N ARG A 25 -6.00 10.47 7.70
CA ARG A 25 -6.11 10.51 6.23
C ARG A 25 -4.77 10.85 5.57
N LEU A 26 -4.04 11.82 6.12
CA LEU A 26 -2.70 12.17 5.63
C LEU A 26 -1.74 10.98 5.76
N TYR A 27 -1.70 10.31 6.91
CA TYR A 27 -0.84 9.13 7.12
C TYR A 27 -1.16 7.99 6.15
N ARG A 28 -2.45 7.68 5.94
CA ARG A 28 -2.88 6.69 4.95
C ARG A 28 -2.42 7.06 3.53
N HIS A 29 -2.56 8.34 3.17
CA HIS A 29 -2.09 8.83 1.88
C HIS A 29 -0.57 8.71 1.73
N LEU A 30 0.21 9.03 2.77
CA LEU A 30 1.67 8.92 2.74
C LEU A 30 2.14 7.46 2.58
N VAL A 31 1.46 6.50 3.20
CA VAL A 31 1.76 5.07 3.00
C VAL A 31 1.50 4.62 1.57
N TYR A 32 0.34 4.99 1.01
CA TYR A 32 0.06 4.78 -0.41
C TYR A 32 1.14 5.41 -1.31
N LEU A 33 1.48 6.68 -1.05
CA LEU A 33 2.42 7.44 -1.87
C LEU A 33 3.81 6.81 -1.86
N GLY A 34 4.30 6.40 -0.69
CA GLY A 34 5.58 5.73 -0.54
C GLY A 34 5.63 4.38 -1.28
N ALA A 35 4.58 3.55 -1.12
CA ALA A 35 4.48 2.27 -1.83
C ALA A 35 4.42 2.47 -3.35
N SER A 36 3.59 3.40 -3.82
CA SER A 36 3.44 3.75 -5.23
C SER A 36 4.76 4.19 -5.86
N GLN A 37 5.45 5.17 -5.26
CA GLN A 37 6.71 5.70 -5.81
C GLN A 37 7.79 4.63 -5.88
N MET A 38 7.85 3.76 -4.89
CA MET A 38 8.85 2.71 -4.86
C MET A 38 8.58 1.62 -5.90
N LEU A 39 7.34 1.18 -6.02
CA LEU A 39 6.95 0.18 -7.02
C LEU A 39 7.00 0.73 -8.44
N GLU A 40 6.73 2.02 -8.63
CA GLU A 40 6.95 2.70 -9.90
C GLU A 40 8.43 2.71 -10.29
N ALA A 41 9.32 3.00 -9.34
CA ALA A 41 10.76 2.99 -9.58
C ALA A 41 11.30 1.57 -9.88
N ALA A 42 10.75 0.55 -9.22
CA ALA A 42 11.14 -0.85 -9.42
C ALA A 42 10.54 -1.47 -10.69
N TYR A 43 9.31 -1.10 -11.06
CA TYR A 43 8.54 -1.68 -12.17
C TYR A 43 7.99 -0.62 -13.14
N PRO A 44 8.86 0.20 -13.77
CA PRO A 44 8.41 1.28 -14.66
C PRO A 44 7.62 0.76 -15.88
N ALA A 45 7.95 -0.44 -16.36
CA ALA A 45 7.22 -1.08 -17.45
C ALA A 45 5.78 -1.42 -17.05
N LEU A 46 5.56 -2.04 -15.88
CA LEU A 46 4.21 -2.32 -15.36
C LEU A 46 3.43 -1.03 -15.15
N ARG A 47 4.05 -0.02 -14.53
CA ARG A 47 3.43 1.30 -14.35
C ARG A 47 2.95 1.88 -15.68
N SER A 48 3.72 1.73 -16.76
CA SER A 48 3.35 2.26 -18.09
C SER A 48 2.15 1.57 -18.74
N THR A 49 1.80 0.36 -18.30
CA THR A 49 0.66 -0.41 -18.85
C THR A 49 -0.67 -0.08 -18.18
N LEU A 50 -0.65 0.60 -17.03
CA LEU A 50 -1.82 0.89 -16.22
C LEU A 50 -2.14 2.39 -16.24
N ASP A 51 -3.42 2.73 -16.29
CA ASP A 51 -3.84 4.10 -16.06
C ASP A 51 -3.77 4.45 -14.55
N GLU A 52 -4.00 5.72 -14.22
CA GLU A 52 -3.86 6.19 -12.83
C GLU A 52 -4.88 5.52 -11.87
N PRO A 53 -6.17 5.34 -12.23
CA PRO A 53 -7.11 4.55 -11.43
C PRO A 53 -6.65 3.11 -11.17
N ASP A 54 -6.26 2.38 -12.22
CA ASP A 54 -5.87 0.97 -12.09
C ASP A 54 -4.59 0.82 -11.27
N TRP A 55 -3.62 1.72 -11.46
CA TRP A 55 -2.42 1.77 -10.65
C TRP A 55 -2.75 2.03 -9.18
N ARG A 56 -3.63 3.00 -8.90
CA ARG A 56 -4.04 3.31 -7.53
C ARG A 56 -4.68 2.10 -6.85
N GLU A 57 -5.62 1.45 -7.53
CA GLU A 57 -6.32 0.27 -7.00
C GLU A 57 -5.34 -0.87 -6.71
N LEU A 58 -4.39 -1.11 -7.62
CA LEU A 58 -3.35 -2.13 -7.44
C LEU A 58 -2.50 -1.86 -6.18
N ILE A 59 -2.04 -0.62 -6.00
CA ILE A 59 -1.23 -0.24 -4.84
C ILE A 59 -2.05 -0.32 -3.54
N GLU A 60 -3.30 0.14 -3.55
CA GLU A 60 -4.17 0.03 -2.37
C GLU A 60 -4.46 -1.42 -1.99
N ALA A 61 -4.68 -2.29 -2.98
CA ALA A 61 -4.86 -3.72 -2.78
C ALA A 61 -3.59 -4.36 -2.20
N PHE A 62 -2.42 -4.04 -2.76
CA PHE A 62 -1.14 -4.51 -2.24
C PHE A 62 -0.89 -4.04 -0.80
N VAL A 63 -1.10 -2.76 -0.50
CA VAL A 63 -0.92 -2.23 0.87
C VAL A 63 -1.84 -2.95 1.86
N ARG A 64 -3.08 -3.24 1.47
CA ARG A 64 -4.07 -3.95 2.29
C ARG A 64 -3.67 -5.42 2.54
N SER A 65 -3.19 -6.12 1.52
CA SER A 65 -2.80 -7.53 1.60
C SER A 65 -1.41 -7.73 2.21
N SER A 66 -0.55 -6.71 2.14
CA SER A 66 0.85 -6.81 2.52
C SER A 66 1.00 -7.28 3.96
N ARG A 67 1.77 -8.37 4.13
CA ARG A 67 2.25 -8.80 5.45
C ARG A 67 3.57 -8.13 5.80
N TRP A 68 4.00 -7.15 4.99
CA TRP A 68 5.24 -6.42 5.13
C TRP A 68 5.48 -5.98 6.57
N GLN A 69 6.49 -6.63 7.15
CA GLN A 69 7.02 -6.35 8.49
C GLN A 69 8.48 -5.89 8.40
N SER A 70 9.08 -5.95 7.21
CA SER A 70 10.48 -5.65 7.01
C SER A 70 10.74 -4.14 6.98
N HIS A 71 11.87 -3.74 7.57
CA HIS A 71 12.38 -2.37 7.50
C HIS A 71 13.25 -2.15 6.25
N TYR A 72 13.42 -3.16 5.40
CA TYR A 72 14.26 -3.11 4.20
C TYR A 72 13.43 -3.05 2.93
N TYR A 73 13.78 -2.11 2.06
CA TYR A 73 13.03 -1.81 0.85
C TYR A 73 13.17 -2.88 -0.26
N GLY A 74 14.27 -3.66 -0.27
CA GLY A 74 14.42 -4.79 -1.20
C GLY A 74 13.38 -5.90 -0.99
N ASP A 75 12.88 -6.05 0.23
CA ASP A 75 11.88 -7.07 0.54
C ASP A 75 10.48 -6.70 0.01
N LEU A 76 10.22 -5.41 -0.23
CA LEU A 76 8.91 -4.97 -0.71
C LEU A 76 8.66 -5.33 -2.18
N THR A 77 9.70 -5.32 -3.02
CA THR A 77 9.57 -5.70 -4.43
C THR A 77 9.25 -7.19 -4.57
N ASP A 78 9.90 -8.03 -3.76
CA ASP A 78 9.64 -9.48 -3.76
C ASP A 78 8.24 -9.80 -3.20
N GLU A 79 7.82 -9.12 -2.13
CA GLU A 79 6.44 -9.24 -1.61
C GLU A 79 5.39 -8.81 -2.65
N PHE A 80 5.69 -7.79 -3.46
CA PHE A 80 4.78 -7.33 -4.51
C PHE A 80 4.64 -8.35 -5.63
N LEU A 81 5.73 -9.00 -6.05
CA LEU A 81 5.66 -10.10 -7.02
C LEU A 81 4.82 -11.27 -6.49
N ALA A 82 5.06 -11.68 -5.24
CA ALA A 82 4.25 -12.74 -4.61
C ALA A 82 2.76 -12.36 -4.57
N PHE A 83 2.45 -11.09 -4.25
CA PHE A 83 1.08 -10.59 -4.29
C PHE A 83 0.47 -10.66 -5.71
N LEU A 84 1.21 -10.29 -6.75
CA LEU A 84 0.71 -10.39 -8.14
C LEU A 84 0.46 -11.84 -8.55
N GLU A 85 1.33 -12.77 -8.15
CA GLU A 85 1.15 -14.20 -8.40
C GLU A 85 -0.10 -14.75 -7.68
N GLU A 86 -0.34 -14.35 -6.44
CA GLU A 86 -1.55 -14.71 -5.68
C GLU A 86 -2.84 -14.15 -6.29
N GLN A 87 -2.81 -12.96 -6.90
CA GLN A 87 -3.99 -12.36 -7.56
C GLN A 87 -4.28 -12.95 -8.95
N ALA A 88 -3.26 -13.48 -9.63
CA ALA A 88 -3.39 -14.05 -10.97
C ALA A 88 -3.87 -15.51 -10.99
N GLY A 89 -3.78 -16.23 -9.86
CA GLY A 89 -4.24 -17.61 -9.68
C GLY A 89 -5.70 -17.72 -9.27
#